data_AF-A5KT34-F1
#
_entry.id   AF-A5KT34-F1
#
_cell.length_a   1.000
_cell.length_b   1.000
_cell.length_c   1.000
_cell.angle_alpha   90.00
_cell.angle_beta   90.00
_cell.angle_gamma   90.00
#
_symmetry.space_group_name_H-M   'P 1'
#
loop_
_entity.id
_entity.type
_entity.pdbx_description
1 polymer ?
#
loop_
_entity_poly.entity_id
_entity_poly.type
_entity_poly.pdbx_seq_one_letter_code
_entity_poly.pdbx_strand_id
1 'polypeptide(L)'
;MSYSTKRLGDVVEILDSKRVPINSKERQVRKAKAKVLYPYYGATGQVDEIDNYLLDGEFVLLGEDGAPFLDPYKSKAYLVQGKIWVNNHAHILLARNNKYVKYALNYVDYQSYVTGTTRLKLNQSALKRIIIPFPDENEQKRIVAKIEELFSEIDNAESAITTASGYYKQELVNLTDDIRELGMLVRMNIIHRTTLAAGNVGTNADLRFGDMTKMPWWRQPDDDILPTATAMLTELHRLDDRGLVADRAIENKIIVTCRFVSILMASILKSKGIPARVRSGNAPYFEKGQSDDHWINQYWDDKRGQWVMIDVDGSLSLNEDFDPYDMTEDKFDFPAKAWLDVRSGKVESDYFYNAGGFRGAMVVAWSLFYDFHSLMNDENIYLHLPQLGREAISHPCNNFDTWFQHSNAILFL
;
A
#
# COMPACT_ATOMS: atom_id res chain seq x y z
N MET A 1 4.87 -33.72 -12.57
CA MET A 1 6.32 -33.96 -12.66
C MET A 1 6.77 -34.56 -11.34
N SER A 2 7.48 -35.69 -11.34
CA SER A 2 8.06 -36.26 -10.11
C SER A 2 9.50 -35.75 -10.00
N TYR A 3 9.78 -34.86 -9.05
CA TYR A 3 11.13 -34.44 -8.74
C TYR A 3 11.84 -35.50 -7.91
N SER A 4 13.15 -35.63 -8.06
CA SER A 4 13.95 -36.43 -7.14
C SER A 4 13.83 -35.87 -5.72
N THR A 5 13.68 -36.76 -4.74
CA THR A 5 13.63 -36.39 -3.32
C THR A 5 14.97 -36.71 -2.65
N LYS A 6 15.38 -35.91 -1.67
CA LYS A 6 16.58 -36.16 -0.86
C LYS A 6 16.29 -35.99 0.63
N ARG A 7 17.11 -36.63 1.47
CA ARG A 7 17.13 -36.34 2.90
C ARG A 7 17.80 -34.99 3.11
N LEU A 8 17.22 -34.17 3.99
CA LEU A 8 17.72 -32.83 4.29
C LEU A 8 19.18 -32.86 4.74
N GLY A 9 19.54 -33.84 5.57
CA GLY A 9 20.91 -33.99 6.07
C GLY A 9 21.97 -34.26 4.99
N ASP A 10 21.56 -34.66 3.77
CA ASP A 10 22.47 -34.91 2.65
C ASP A 10 22.69 -33.68 1.77
N VAL A 11 21.92 -32.60 1.99
CA VAL A 11 21.91 -31.42 1.11
C VAL A 11 22.17 -30.10 1.86
N VAL A 12 22.30 -30.14 3.18
CA VAL A 12 22.63 -28.98 4.02
C VAL A 12 23.76 -29.31 4.98
N GLU A 13 24.58 -28.31 5.29
CA GLU A 13 25.47 -28.32 6.44
C GLU A 13 24.71 -27.82 7.67
N ILE A 14 24.81 -28.55 8.78
CA ILE A 14 24.11 -28.23 10.04
C ILE A 14 25.10 -27.63 11.02
N LEU A 15 24.93 -26.35 11.36
CA LEU A 15 25.84 -25.54 12.17
C LEU A 15 25.39 -25.38 13.62
N ASP A 16 24.55 -26.29 14.12
CA ASP A 16 23.97 -26.25 15.47
C ASP A 16 25.01 -26.16 16.60
N SER A 17 26.24 -26.62 16.36
CA SER A 17 27.36 -26.53 17.30
C SER A 17 27.84 -25.09 17.54
N LYS A 18 27.44 -24.15 16.67
CA LYS A 18 27.76 -22.72 16.79
C LYS A 18 26.78 -21.96 17.68
N ARG A 19 25.65 -22.57 18.08
CA ARG A 19 24.60 -21.93 18.89
C ARG A 19 25.07 -21.71 20.33
N VAL A 20 24.71 -20.58 20.91
CA VAL A 20 24.97 -20.28 22.32
C VAL A 20 23.71 -19.69 22.96
N PRO A 21 23.04 -20.38 23.89
CA PRO A 21 21.83 -19.87 24.51
C PRO A 21 22.13 -18.79 25.55
N ILE A 22 21.41 -17.68 25.50
CA ILE A 22 21.50 -16.60 26.49
C ILE A 22 20.09 -16.29 27.02
N ASN A 23 19.97 -16.24 28.35
CA ASN A 23 18.69 -15.94 29.02
C ASN A 23 18.32 -14.45 28.93
N SER A 24 17.06 -14.12 29.20
CA SER A 24 16.56 -12.74 29.02
C SER A 24 17.30 -11.69 29.88
N LYS A 25 17.68 -12.03 31.13
CA LYS A 25 18.36 -11.08 32.01
C LYS A 25 19.75 -10.75 31.49
N GLU A 26 20.48 -11.77 31.04
CA GLU A 26 21.82 -11.60 30.49
C GLU A 26 21.79 -10.80 29.17
N ARG A 27 20.80 -11.04 28.30
CA ARG A 27 20.63 -10.24 27.08
C ARG A 27 20.46 -8.75 27.39
N GLN A 28 19.62 -8.40 28.37
CA GLN A 28 19.40 -7.00 28.76
C GLN A 28 20.68 -6.35 29.30
N VAL A 29 21.46 -7.06 30.11
CA VAL A 29 22.74 -6.56 30.64
C VAL A 29 23.76 -6.32 29.53
N ARG A 30 23.85 -7.23 28.55
CA ARG A 30 24.75 -7.10 27.40
C ARG A 30 24.32 -5.96 26.48
N LYS A 31 23.03 -5.90 26.15
CA LYS A 31 22.42 -4.85 25.33
C LYS A 31 22.69 -3.46 25.90
N ALA A 32 22.52 -3.27 27.21
CA ALA A 32 22.76 -2.00 27.89
C ALA A 32 24.23 -1.52 27.85
N LYS A 33 25.19 -2.42 27.60
CA LYS A 33 26.63 -2.10 27.52
C LYS A 33 27.14 -2.01 26.09
N ALA A 34 26.30 -2.33 25.11
CA ALA A 34 26.70 -2.46 23.72
C ALA A 34 26.85 -1.10 23.04
N LYS A 35 27.94 -0.93 22.28
CA LYS A 35 28.06 0.20 21.32
C LYS A 35 27.41 -0.10 19.98
N VAL A 36 27.38 -1.38 19.61
CA VAL A 36 26.80 -1.91 18.37
C VAL A 36 25.98 -3.13 18.76
N LEU A 37 24.80 -3.26 18.17
CA LEU A 37 23.87 -4.35 18.43
C LEU A 37 23.76 -5.26 17.21
N TYR A 38 23.66 -6.57 17.47
CA TYR A 38 23.49 -7.62 16.47
C TYR A 38 22.24 -8.44 16.78
N PRO A 39 21.51 -8.90 15.76
CA PRO A 39 20.25 -9.62 15.95
C PRO A 39 20.47 -10.99 16.64
N TYR A 40 19.60 -11.28 17.61
CA TYR A 40 19.54 -12.53 18.37
C TYR A 40 18.28 -13.32 17.99
N TYR A 41 18.45 -14.49 17.40
CA TYR A 41 17.37 -15.29 16.81
C TYR A 41 16.96 -16.50 17.66
N GLY A 42 15.67 -16.84 17.61
CA GLY A 42 15.03 -17.98 18.30
C GLY A 42 14.30 -18.93 17.34
N ALA A 43 13.28 -19.66 17.80
CA ALA A 43 12.58 -20.65 16.98
C ALA A 43 11.75 -20.04 15.83
N THR A 44 11.24 -18.83 16.00
CA THR A 44 10.20 -18.23 15.15
C THR A 44 10.57 -16.82 14.68
N GLY A 45 11.86 -16.48 14.63
CA GLY A 45 12.34 -15.18 14.19
C GLY A 45 13.33 -14.52 15.15
N GLN A 46 13.54 -13.22 14.96
CA GLN A 46 14.37 -12.40 15.84
C GLN A 46 13.66 -12.21 17.19
N VAL A 47 14.40 -12.42 18.28
CA VAL A 47 13.89 -12.33 19.65
C VAL A 47 14.41 -11.07 20.35
N ASP A 48 15.65 -10.66 20.05
CA ASP A 48 16.28 -9.49 20.66
C ASP A 48 17.49 -9.03 19.81
N GLU A 49 18.29 -8.13 20.36
CA GLU A 49 19.61 -7.77 19.86
C GLU A 49 20.63 -7.76 21.00
N ILE A 50 21.89 -8.08 20.70
CA ILE A 50 22.94 -8.26 21.69
C ILE A 50 24.28 -7.68 21.24
N ASP A 51 25.24 -7.59 22.16
CA ASP A 51 26.53 -6.91 22.00
C ASP A 51 27.53 -7.59 21.06
N ASN A 52 27.22 -8.78 20.54
CA ASN A 52 28.13 -9.57 19.71
C ASN A 52 27.37 -10.54 18.77
N TYR A 53 28.09 -11.27 17.93
CA TYR A 53 27.57 -12.24 16.97
C TYR A 53 28.41 -13.54 16.98
N LEU A 54 27.84 -14.62 16.43
CA LEU A 54 28.47 -15.94 16.34
C LEU A 54 28.79 -16.35 14.89
N LEU A 55 28.03 -15.82 13.95
CA LEU A 55 28.10 -16.16 12.53
C LEU A 55 27.99 -14.88 11.70
N ASP A 56 28.65 -14.85 10.54
CA ASP A 56 28.49 -13.80 9.53
C ASP A 56 28.28 -14.48 8.17
N GLY A 57 27.12 -14.25 7.55
CA GLY A 57 26.73 -14.91 6.30
C GLY A 57 25.22 -15.00 6.12
N GLU A 58 24.77 -15.80 5.15
CA GLU A 58 23.36 -16.11 4.94
C GLU A 58 23.06 -17.55 5.37
N PHE A 59 22.02 -17.74 6.19
CA PHE A 59 21.65 -19.04 6.76
C PHE A 59 20.13 -19.23 6.75
N VAL A 60 19.70 -20.48 6.73
CA VAL A 60 18.30 -20.86 7.00
C VAL A 60 18.20 -21.28 8.46
N LEU A 61 17.31 -20.63 9.21
CA LEU A 61 16.97 -21.03 10.57
C LEU A 61 15.66 -21.81 10.55
N LEU A 62 15.65 -23.02 11.09
CA LEU A 62 14.48 -23.88 11.25
C LEU A 62 14.20 -24.06 12.74
N GLY A 63 12.98 -23.82 13.21
CA GLY A 63 12.67 -24.00 14.62
C GLY A 63 12.99 -25.40 15.14
N GLU A 64 13.57 -25.49 16.34
CA GLU A 64 13.82 -26.74 17.08
C GLU A 64 12.69 -26.99 18.09
N ASP A 65 12.35 -25.97 18.90
CA ASP A 65 11.34 -26.09 19.97
C ASP A 65 10.36 -24.91 19.96
N GLY A 66 9.07 -25.19 19.81
CA GLY A 66 8.01 -24.16 19.87
C GLY A 66 7.76 -23.43 18.55
N ALA A 67 8.29 -23.92 17.43
CA ALA A 67 7.78 -23.54 16.11
C ALA A 67 6.39 -24.14 15.86
N PRO A 68 5.54 -23.49 15.04
CA PRO A 68 4.18 -23.93 14.76
C PRO A 68 4.16 -25.08 13.73
N PHE A 69 4.80 -26.20 14.05
CA PHE A 69 5.07 -27.30 13.11
C PHE A 69 3.81 -27.89 12.46
N LEU A 70 2.69 -27.95 13.18
CA LEU A 70 1.44 -28.55 12.70
C LEU A 70 0.47 -27.53 12.07
N ASP A 71 0.82 -26.24 12.05
CA ASP A 71 0.01 -25.23 11.37
C ASP A 71 0.51 -25.10 9.92
N PRO A 72 -0.25 -25.52 8.89
CA PRO A 72 0.22 -25.50 7.51
C PRO A 72 0.47 -24.09 6.96
N TYR A 73 -0.10 -23.04 7.54
CA TYR A 73 -0.02 -21.67 7.04
C TYR A 73 1.09 -20.84 7.70
N LYS A 74 1.69 -21.33 8.79
CA LYS A 74 2.79 -20.63 9.47
C LYS A 74 4.15 -21.08 8.97
N SER A 75 5.10 -20.16 8.93
CA SER A 75 6.51 -20.46 8.63
C SER A 75 7.17 -21.21 9.80
N LYS A 76 7.94 -22.26 9.45
CA LYS A 76 8.78 -23.04 10.38
C LYS A 76 10.26 -22.69 10.17
N ALA A 77 10.61 -22.29 8.95
CA ALA A 77 11.94 -21.87 8.54
C ALA A 77 11.94 -20.45 7.99
N TYR A 78 13.01 -19.71 8.25
CA TYR A 78 13.21 -18.34 7.77
C TYR A 78 14.68 -18.07 7.46
N LEU A 79 14.94 -17.05 6.63
CA LEU A 79 16.29 -16.64 6.25
C LEU A 79 16.81 -15.55 7.18
N VAL A 80 18.11 -15.58 7.40
CA VAL A 80 18.86 -14.55 8.12
C VAL A 80 20.13 -14.22 7.36
N GLN A 81 20.56 -12.96 7.42
CA GLN A 81 21.74 -12.49 6.70
C GLN A 81 22.58 -11.55 7.57
N GLY A 82 23.90 -11.63 7.42
CA GLY A 82 24.88 -10.79 8.09
C GLY A 82 25.35 -11.37 9.43
N LYS A 83 25.76 -10.50 10.35
CA LYS A 83 26.30 -10.85 11.66
C LYS A 83 25.18 -11.19 12.63
N ILE A 84 25.04 -12.46 13.00
CA ILE A 84 23.90 -12.97 13.77
C ILE A 84 24.33 -13.78 15.00
N TRP A 85 23.45 -13.83 16.01
CA TRP A 85 23.52 -14.74 17.14
C TRP A 85 22.29 -15.64 17.16
N VAL A 86 22.45 -16.96 17.32
CA VAL A 86 21.33 -17.92 17.31
C VAL A 86 21.26 -18.70 18.61
N ASN A 87 20.05 -18.76 19.19
CA ASN A 87 19.74 -19.54 20.39
C ASN A 87 19.61 -21.05 20.08
N ASN A 88 19.56 -21.90 21.11
CA ASN A 88 19.34 -23.34 21.00
C ASN A 88 17.94 -23.76 20.52
N HIS A 89 17.00 -22.82 20.35
CA HIS A 89 15.64 -23.10 19.91
C HIS A 89 15.45 -23.09 18.38
N ALA A 90 16.50 -22.87 17.60
CA ALA A 90 16.48 -23.02 16.15
C ALA A 90 17.73 -23.76 15.67
N HIS A 91 17.57 -24.59 14.66
CA HIS A 91 18.65 -25.19 13.89
C HIS A 91 19.24 -24.20 12.91
N ILE A 92 20.55 -24.27 12.69
CA ILE A 92 21.25 -23.43 11.72
C ILE A 92 21.64 -24.29 10.52
N LEU A 93 21.09 -23.97 9.35
CA LEU A 93 21.32 -24.72 8.12
C LEU A 93 21.99 -23.83 7.07
N LEU A 94 23.00 -24.38 6.41
CA LEU A 94 23.66 -23.78 5.25
C LEU A 94 23.48 -24.70 4.05
N ALA A 95 22.89 -24.20 2.98
CA ALA A 95 22.64 -24.94 1.75
C ALA A 95 23.27 -24.22 0.56
N ARG A 96 23.45 -24.93 -0.56
CA ARG A 96 23.85 -24.29 -1.83
C ARG A 96 22.82 -23.26 -2.31
N ASN A 97 21.54 -23.51 -2.05
CA ASN A 97 20.44 -22.58 -2.32
C ASN A 97 19.55 -22.47 -1.07
N ASN A 98 19.89 -21.52 -0.20
CA ASN A 98 19.20 -21.29 1.06
C ASN A 98 17.72 -20.93 0.86
N LYS A 99 17.40 -20.08 -0.12
CA LYS A 99 16.01 -19.70 -0.44
C LYS A 99 15.16 -20.91 -0.80
N TYR A 100 15.67 -21.81 -1.65
CA TYR A 100 14.96 -23.03 -2.02
C TYR A 100 14.69 -23.91 -0.80
N VAL A 101 15.72 -24.17 0.02
CA VAL A 101 15.58 -24.99 1.23
C VAL A 101 14.59 -24.37 2.22
N LYS A 102 14.59 -23.04 2.41
CA LYS A 102 13.57 -22.34 3.21
C LYS A 102 12.16 -22.67 2.71
N TYR A 103 11.90 -22.50 1.41
CA TYR A 103 10.58 -22.77 0.83
C TYR A 103 10.17 -24.22 0.96
N ALA A 104 11.07 -25.16 0.65
CA ALA A 104 10.82 -26.58 0.81
C ALA A 104 10.46 -26.94 2.26
N LEU A 105 11.23 -26.44 3.24
CA LEU A 105 11.00 -26.67 4.66
C LEU A 105 9.68 -26.09 5.17
N ASN A 106 9.19 -24.99 4.61
CA ASN A 106 7.90 -24.43 5.01
C ASN A 106 6.70 -25.21 4.47
N TYR A 107 6.92 -26.09 3.48
CA TYR A 107 5.88 -26.95 2.89
C TYR A 107 5.90 -28.40 3.42
N VAL A 108 6.94 -28.80 4.15
CA VAL A 108 7.05 -30.14 4.75
C VAL A 108 5.92 -30.37 5.76
N ASP A 109 5.31 -31.55 5.72
CA ASP A 109 4.50 -32.06 6.82
C ASP A 109 5.41 -32.58 7.95
N TYR A 110 5.36 -31.90 9.08
CA TYR A 110 6.22 -32.19 10.24
C TYR A 110 5.66 -33.27 11.16
N GLN A 111 4.43 -33.75 10.97
CA GLN A 111 3.73 -34.62 11.94
C GLN A 111 4.53 -35.86 12.33
N SER A 112 5.27 -36.45 11.39
CA SER A 112 6.11 -37.65 11.63
C SER A 112 7.53 -37.35 12.14
N TYR A 113 7.92 -36.08 12.23
CA TYR A 113 9.28 -35.66 12.59
C TYR A 113 9.38 -35.01 13.97
N VAL A 114 8.26 -34.52 14.49
CA VAL A 114 8.21 -33.79 15.76
C VAL A 114 7.70 -34.67 16.90
N THR A 115 8.08 -34.32 18.12
CA THR A 115 7.70 -35.03 19.34
C THR A 115 7.19 -34.05 20.40
N GLY A 116 6.39 -34.53 21.34
CA GLY A 116 5.76 -33.72 22.40
C GLY A 116 4.28 -33.42 22.13
N THR A 117 3.60 -32.85 23.12
CA THR A 117 2.17 -32.50 23.05
C THR A 117 1.96 -30.99 23.12
N THR A 118 2.40 -30.34 24.19
CA THR A 118 2.21 -28.89 24.40
C THR A 118 3.25 -28.03 23.68
N ARG A 119 4.51 -28.49 23.64
CA ARG A 119 5.60 -27.84 22.90
C ARG A 119 6.31 -28.87 22.07
N LEU A 120 6.06 -28.80 20.77
CA LEU A 120 6.65 -29.72 19.81
C LEU A 120 8.15 -29.44 19.65
N LYS A 121 8.91 -30.53 19.52
CA LYS A 121 10.36 -30.55 19.35
C LYS A 121 10.76 -31.34 18.12
N LEU A 122 11.56 -30.71 17.26
CA LEU A 122 12.28 -31.33 16.15
C LEU A 122 13.73 -31.52 16.56
N ASN A 123 14.17 -32.74 16.88
CA ASN A 123 15.60 -32.95 17.18
C ASN A 123 16.44 -33.08 15.90
N GLN A 124 17.76 -32.88 16.01
CA GLN A 124 18.67 -32.92 14.86
C GLN A 124 18.63 -34.27 14.10
N SER A 125 18.44 -35.39 14.80
CA SER A 125 18.34 -36.71 14.17
C SER A 125 17.08 -36.83 13.32
N ALA A 126 15.96 -36.26 13.75
CA ALA A 126 14.73 -36.19 12.96
C ALA A 126 14.86 -35.20 11.80
N LEU A 127 15.45 -34.02 12.03
CA LEU A 127 15.74 -33.01 11.01
C LEU A 127 16.50 -33.61 9.83
N LYS A 128 17.57 -34.38 10.10
CA LYS A 128 18.37 -35.03 9.05
C LYS A 128 17.56 -35.99 8.17
N ARG A 129 16.47 -36.56 8.68
CA ARG A 129 15.61 -37.52 7.96
C ARG A 129 14.46 -36.87 7.19
N ILE A 130 14.26 -35.55 7.32
CA ILE A 130 13.23 -34.84 6.56
C ILE A 130 13.47 -35.06 5.07
N ILE A 131 12.42 -35.47 4.34
CA ILE A 131 12.47 -35.65 2.89
C ILE A 131 11.96 -34.38 2.24
N ILE A 132 12.75 -33.80 1.35
CA ILE A 132 12.36 -32.64 0.54
C ILE A 132 12.44 -32.96 -0.95
N PRO A 133 11.57 -32.38 -1.79
CA PRO A 133 11.84 -32.27 -3.21
C PRO A 133 13.19 -31.59 -3.42
N PHE A 134 13.99 -32.10 -4.34
CA PHE A 134 15.33 -31.58 -4.60
C PHE A 134 15.69 -31.77 -6.07
N PRO A 135 15.11 -30.94 -6.97
CA PRO A 135 15.48 -30.94 -8.39
C PRO A 135 16.88 -30.36 -8.58
N ASP A 136 17.36 -30.32 -9.83
CA ASP A 136 18.63 -29.69 -10.14
C ASP A 136 18.64 -28.18 -9.83
N GLU A 137 19.83 -27.59 -9.81
CA GLU A 137 20.03 -26.20 -9.38
C GLU A 137 19.31 -25.18 -10.26
N ASN A 138 19.18 -25.43 -11.57
CA ASN A 138 18.49 -24.51 -12.47
C ASN A 138 17.00 -24.51 -12.18
N GLU A 139 16.42 -25.69 -11.95
CA GLU A 139 15.03 -25.81 -11.57
C GLU A 139 14.75 -25.22 -10.18
N GLN A 140 15.67 -25.39 -9.22
CA GLN A 140 15.56 -24.71 -7.91
C GLN A 140 15.53 -23.18 -8.06
N LYS A 141 16.40 -22.61 -8.91
CA LYS A 141 16.43 -21.17 -9.20
C LYS A 141 15.13 -20.72 -9.87
N ARG A 142 14.62 -21.48 -10.85
CA ARG A 142 13.35 -21.19 -11.54
C ARG A 142 12.17 -21.19 -10.57
N ILE A 143 12.09 -22.18 -9.68
CA ILE A 143 11.04 -22.27 -8.65
C ILE A 143 11.12 -21.08 -7.69
N VAL A 144 12.32 -20.77 -7.17
CA VAL A 144 12.52 -19.63 -6.27
C VAL A 144 12.11 -18.32 -6.95
N ALA A 145 12.54 -18.11 -8.19
CA ALA A 145 12.19 -16.91 -8.95
C ALA A 145 10.66 -16.77 -9.07
N LYS A 146 9.94 -17.85 -9.42
CA LYS A 146 8.49 -17.80 -9.53
C LYS A 146 7.78 -17.57 -8.18
N ILE A 147 8.28 -18.17 -7.11
CA ILE A 147 7.72 -17.95 -5.76
C ILE A 147 7.92 -16.49 -5.32
N GLU A 148 9.12 -15.93 -5.51
CA GLU A 148 9.42 -14.54 -5.13
C GLU A 148 8.64 -13.54 -6.00
N GLU A 149 8.46 -13.83 -7.29
CA GLU A 149 7.58 -13.06 -8.19
C GLU A 149 6.15 -13.03 -7.65
N LEU A 150 5.57 -14.20 -7.33
CA LEU A 150 4.20 -14.29 -6.81
C LEU A 150 4.05 -13.63 -5.44
N PHE A 151 5.01 -13.76 -4.53
CA PHE A 151 4.98 -13.04 -3.26
C PHE A 151 5.10 -11.54 -3.45
N SER A 152 5.93 -11.07 -4.39
CA SER A 152 6.01 -9.64 -4.72
C SER A 152 4.68 -9.13 -5.29
N GLU A 153 3.98 -9.92 -6.09
CA GLU A 153 2.63 -9.58 -6.57
C GLU A 153 1.62 -9.47 -5.42
N ILE A 154 1.69 -10.38 -4.44
CA ILE A 154 0.85 -10.32 -3.23
C ILE A 154 1.20 -9.10 -2.38
N ASP A 155 2.47 -8.85 -2.11
CA ASP A 155 2.92 -7.70 -1.32
C ASP A 155 2.52 -6.38 -2.00
N ASN A 156 2.62 -6.29 -3.33
CA ASN A 156 2.13 -5.15 -4.10
C ASN A 156 0.60 -5.02 -4.06
N ALA A 157 -0.13 -6.13 -4.05
CA ALA A 157 -1.59 -6.12 -3.92
C ALA A 157 -2.05 -5.74 -2.50
N GLU A 158 -1.35 -6.20 -1.47
CA GLU A 158 -1.64 -5.89 -0.06
C GLU A 158 -1.28 -4.44 0.28
N SER A 159 -0.11 -3.96 -0.18
CA SER A 159 0.35 -2.59 0.06
C SER A 159 -0.38 -1.53 -0.76
N ALA A 160 -1.22 -1.93 -1.73
CA ALA A 160 -1.93 -1.00 -2.60
C ALA A 160 -3.34 -1.49 -2.96
N ILE A 161 -4.04 -2.16 -2.03
CA ILE A 161 -5.34 -2.79 -2.28
C ILE A 161 -6.35 -1.83 -2.94
N THR A 162 -6.26 -0.55 -2.60
CA THR A 162 -7.12 0.49 -3.16
C THR A 162 -6.81 0.79 -4.62
N THR A 163 -5.54 0.76 -5.04
CA THR A 163 -5.13 1.00 -6.44
C THR A 163 -4.86 -0.30 -7.22
N ALA A 164 -5.03 -1.47 -6.62
CA ALA A 164 -4.88 -2.75 -7.29
C ALA A 164 -5.92 -2.93 -8.41
N SER A 165 -5.45 -3.26 -9.61
CA SER A 165 -6.28 -3.47 -10.80
C SER A 165 -6.88 -4.87 -10.91
N GLY A 166 -6.39 -5.82 -10.12
CA GLY A 166 -6.92 -7.19 -10.08
C GLY A 166 -6.92 -7.86 -11.46
N TYR A 167 -8.03 -8.51 -11.81
CA TYR A 167 -8.20 -9.21 -13.09
C TYR A 167 -8.14 -8.29 -14.32
N TYR A 168 -8.29 -6.97 -14.15
CA TYR A 168 -8.33 -6.00 -15.25
C TYR A 168 -6.94 -5.51 -15.66
N LYS A 169 -5.86 -5.93 -14.99
CA LYS A 169 -4.48 -5.45 -15.25
C LYS A 169 -4.12 -5.48 -16.73
N GLN A 170 -4.40 -6.58 -17.43
CA GLN A 170 -4.01 -6.74 -18.83
C GLN A 170 -4.75 -5.77 -19.76
N GLU A 171 -6.01 -5.45 -19.47
CA GLU A 171 -6.76 -4.43 -20.21
C GLU A 171 -6.12 -3.05 -20.01
N LEU A 172 -5.80 -2.67 -18.77
CA LEU A 172 -5.20 -1.37 -18.46
C LEU A 172 -3.84 -1.20 -19.13
N VAL A 173 -3.03 -2.26 -19.19
CA VAL A 173 -1.74 -2.26 -19.90
C VAL A 173 -1.92 -1.96 -21.39
N ASN A 174 -2.99 -2.44 -22.00
CA ASN A 174 -3.26 -2.30 -23.44
C ASN A 174 -3.86 -0.92 -23.82
N LEU A 175 -4.21 -0.07 -22.86
CA LEU A 175 -4.66 1.30 -23.13
C LEU A 175 -3.53 2.15 -23.75
N THR A 176 -3.85 3.33 -24.26
CA THR A 176 -2.85 4.31 -24.74
C THR A 176 -1.77 4.60 -23.69
N ASP A 177 -0.56 4.91 -24.13
CA ASP A 177 0.55 5.34 -23.28
C ASP A 177 0.61 6.87 -23.11
N ASP A 178 -0.23 7.62 -23.84
CA ASP A 178 -0.36 9.05 -23.65
C ASP A 178 -1.17 9.37 -22.38
N ILE A 179 -0.53 10.07 -21.43
CA ILE A 179 -1.11 10.37 -20.12
C ILE A 179 -2.36 11.26 -20.23
N ARG A 180 -2.41 12.16 -21.22
CA ARG A 180 -3.56 13.04 -21.44
C ARG A 180 -4.72 12.23 -22.00
N GLU A 181 -4.48 11.41 -23.01
CA GLU A 181 -5.52 10.53 -23.56
C GLU A 181 -6.06 9.56 -22.51
N LEU A 182 -5.20 9.01 -21.64
CA LEU A 182 -5.62 8.19 -20.49
C LEU A 182 -6.51 8.96 -19.52
N GLY A 183 -6.11 10.17 -19.12
CA GLY A 183 -6.91 10.99 -18.22
C GLY A 183 -8.26 11.36 -18.83
N MET A 184 -8.28 11.72 -20.11
CA MET A 184 -9.51 11.98 -20.84
C MET A 184 -10.41 10.75 -20.92
N LEU A 185 -9.84 9.57 -21.19
CA LEU A 185 -10.59 8.31 -21.17
C LEU A 185 -11.23 8.07 -19.80
N VAL A 186 -10.48 8.24 -18.72
CA VAL A 186 -11.02 8.14 -17.34
C VAL A 186 -12.18 9.12 -17.15
N ARG A 187 -12.04 10.37 -17.58
CA ARG A 187 -13.10 11.38 -17.48
C ARG A 187 -14.34 11.06 -18.32
N MET A 188 -14.19 10.38 -19.44
CA MET A 188 -15.34 9.97 -20.24
C MET A 188 -16.16 8.85 -19.57
N ASN A 189 -15.62 8.17 -18.56
CA ASN A 189 -16.30 7.05 -17.91
C ASN A 189 -16.97 7.42 -16.56
N ILE A 190 -16.79 8.66 -16.10
CA ILE A 190 -17.15 9.09 -14.74
C ILE A 190 -17.99 10.38 -14.79
N ILE A 191 -18.94 10.50 -13.86
CA ILE A 191 -19.58 11.76 -13.48
C ILE A 191 -19.13 12.14 -12.08
N HIS A 192 -18.66 13.37 -11.90
CA HIS A 192 -18.32 13.85 -10.56
C HIS A 192 -19.60 14.10 -9.74
N ARG A 193 -19.59 13.76 -8.43
CA ARG A 193 -20.74 13.96 -7.53
C ARG A 193 -21.27 15.41 -7.56
N THR A 194 -20.39 16.40 -7.57
CA THR A 194 -20.78 17.82 -7.63
C THR A 194 -21.41 18.19 -8.98
N THR A 195 -20.95 17.61 -10.09
CA THR A 195 -21.55 17.78 -11.42
C THR A 195 -22.97 17.21 -11.47
N LEU A 196 -23.17 16.02 -10.88
CA LEU A 196 -24.52 15.44 -10.78
C LEU A 196 -25.46 16.34 -9.97
N ALA A 197 -24.98 16.88 -8.84
CA ALA A 197 -25.77 17.76 -8.00
C ALA A 197 -26.10 19.11 -8.67
N ALA A 198 -25.15 19.67 -9.43
CA ALA A 198 -25.34 20.92 -10.15
C ALA A 198 -26.24 20.77 -11.39
N GLY A 199 -26.13 19.66 -12.12
CA GLY A 199 -26.82 19.43 -13.38
C GLY A 199 -26.10 20.05 -14.59
N ASN A 200 -26.86 20.51 -15.59
CA ASN A 200 -26.33 21.07 -16.85
C ASN A 200 -26.05 22.58 -16.73
N VAL A 201 -25.37 22.98 -15.65
CA VAL A 201 -25.00 24.38 -15.37
C VAL A 201 -23.54 24.48 -14.95
N GLY A 202 -23.02 25.70 -14.81
CA GLY A 202 -21.63 25.93 -14.40
C GLY A 202 -20.64 25.27 -15.36
N THR A 203 -19.75 24.44 -14.84
CA THR A 203 -18.72 23.72 -15.61
C THR A 203 -19.28 22.71 -16.61
N ASN A 204 -20.55 22.31 -16.49
CA ASN A 204 -21.23 21.41 -17.43
C ASN A 204 -22.26 22.12 -18.34
N ALA A 205 -22.22 23.45 -18.47
CA ALA A 205 -23.16 24.19 -19.31
C ALA A 205 -23.08 23.79 -20.80
N ASP A 206 -21.93 23.31 -21.26
CA ASP A 206 -21.68 22.80 -22.62
C ASP A 206 -21.82 21.27 -22.73
N LEU A 207 -22.30 20.61 -21.67
CA LEU A 207 -22.50 19.16 -21.60
C LEU A 207 -21.20 18.35 -21.78
N ARG A 208 -20.03 18.90 -21.44
CA ARG A 208 -18.73 18.19 -21.56
C ARG A 208 -18.62 16.92 -20.72
N PHE A 209 -19.34 16.84 -19.59
CA PHE A 209 -19.46 15.61 -18.80
C PHE A 209 -20.65 14.75 -19.27
N GLY A 210 -21.56 15.41 -20.00
CA GLY A 210 -22.74 14.91 -20.68
C GLY A 210 -24.04 15.43 -20.07
N ASP A 211 -25.16 14.99 -20.63
CA ASP A 211 -26.48 15.52 -20.31
C ASP A 211 -27.07 14.88 -19.04
N MET A 212 -27.04 15.62 -17.93
CA MET A 212 -27.50 15.15 -16.63
C MET A 212 -29.02 14.89 -16.60
N THR A 213 -29.79 15.43 -17.55
CA THR A 213 -31.23 15.12 -17.65
C THR A 213 -31.51 13.68 -18.09
N LYS A 214 -30.50 13.01 -18.65
CA LYS A 214 -30.58 11.59 -19.04
C LYS A 214 -30.15 10.65 -17.92
N MET A 215 -29.54 11.16 -16.86
CA MET A 215 -29.17 10.35 -15.71
C MET A 215 -30.46 9.88 -15.00
N PRO A 216 -30.66 8.57 -14.79
CA PRO A 216 -31.84 8.09 -14.09
C PRO A 216 -31.93 8.67 -12.68
N TRP A 217 -33.13 9.09 -12.26
CA TRP A 217 -33.36 9.79 -10.99
C TRP A 217 -32.92 8.99 -9.74
N TRP A 218 -32.89 7.65 -9.84
CA TRP A 218 -32.46 6.77 -8.75
C TRP A 218 -30.95 6.57 -8.68
N ARG A 219 -30.17 7.02 -9.67
CA ARG A 219 -28.70 6.96 -9.61
C ARG A 219 -28.23 7.92 -8.52
N GLN A 220 -27.45 7.39 -7.61
CA GLN A 220 -26.83 8.12 -6.51
C GLN A 220 -25.32 8.01 -6.62
N PRO A 221 -24.55 8.85 -5.91
CA PRO A 221 -23.11 8.70 -5.84
C PRO A 221 -22.69 7.31 -5.34
N ASP A 222 -21.72 6.72 -6.02
CA ASP A 222 -21.24 5.35 -5.83
C ASP A 222 -20.01 5.28 -4.88
N ASP A 223 -19.58 6.42 -4.30
CA ASP A 223 -18.37 6.53 -3.48
C ASP A 223 -18.29 5.52 -2.33
N ASP A 224 -19.42 5.22 -1.69
CA ASP A 224 -19.47 4.32 -0.52
C ASP A 224 -19.38 2.83 -0.89
N ILE A 225 -19.60 2.49 -2.17
CA ILE A 225 -19.66 1.11 -2.66
C ILE A 225 -18.52 0.75 -3.62
N LEU A 226 -17.79 1.74 -4.16
CA LEU A 226 -16.66 1.54 -5.06
C LEU A 226 -15.31 2.00 -4.46
N PRO A 227 -14.91 1.53 -3.25
CA PRO A 227 -13.76 2.08 -2.53
C PRO A 227 -12.41 1.86 -3.23
N THR A 228 -12.31 0.88 -4.14
CA THR A 228 -11.06 0.44 -4.80
C THR A 228 -11.14 0.52 -6.33
N ALA A 229 -9.98 0.55 -6.99
CA ALA A 229 -9.85 0.50 -8.44
C ALA A 229 -10.51 -0.74 -9.03
N THR A 230 -10.30 -1.92 -8.44
CA THR A 230 -10.98 -3.16 -8.88
C THR A 230 -12.50 -3.06 -8.77
N ALA A 231 -13.03 -2.43 -7.72
CA ALA A 231 -14.49 -2.22 -7.58
C ALA A 231 -15.02 -1.29 -8.67
N MET A 232 -14.34 -0.15 -8.91
CA MET A 232 -14.71 0.78 -9.99
C MET A 232 -14.66 0.13 -11.37
N LEU A 233 -13.59 -0.61 -11.68
CA LEU A 233 -13.45 -1.33 -12.95
C LEU A 233 -14.56 -2.37 -13.12
N THR A 234 -14.85 -3.14 -12.07
CA THR A 234 -15.94 -4.12 -12.10
C THR A 234 -17.29 -3.48 -12.37
N GLU A 235 -17.58 -2.35 -11.73
CA GLU A 235 -18.84 -1.65 -11.96
C GLU A 235 -18.92 -1.04 -13.36
N LEU A 236 -17.81 -0.50 -13.89
CA LEU A 236 -17.72 -0.03 -15.26
C LEU A 236 -18.04 -1.14 -16.27
N HIS A 237 -17.50 -2.35 -16.08
CA HIS A 237 -17.83 -3.52 -16.90
C HIS A 237 -19.27 -4.00 -16.71
N ARG A 238 -19.80 -3.92 -15.49
CA ARG A 238 -21.19 -4.33 -15.21
C ARG A 238 -22.19 -3.42 -15.93
N LEU A 239 -21.89 -2.12 -16.02
CA LEU A 239 -22.71 -1.12 -16.69
C LEU A 239 -22.51 -1.11 -18.22
N ASP A 240 -21.32 -1.46 -18.69
CA ASP A 240 -20.96 -1.58 -20.10
C ASP A 240 -19.79 -2.56 -20.24
N ASP A 241 -20.02 -3.73 -20.83
CA ASP A 241 -19.09 -4.87 -20.83
C ASP A 241 -17.74 -4.57 -21.51
N ARG A 242 -17.69 -3.52 -22.33
CA ARG A 242 -16.49 -3.02 -23.01
C ARG A 242 -15.46 -2.38 -22.08
N GLY A 243 -15.77 -2.14 -20.81
CA GLY A 243 -14.84 -1.54 -19.84
C GLY A 243 -14.63 -0.04 -20.08
N LEU A 244 -13.39 0.44 -20.02
CA LEU A 244 -13.11 1.88 -20.23
C LEU A 244 -13.27 2.27 -21.71
N VAL A 245 -14.26 3.10 -22.03
CA VAL A 245 -14.56 3.54 -23.40
C VAL A 245 -14.72 5.06 -23.51
N ALA A 246 -14.38 5.63 -24.66
CA ALA A 246 -14.46 7.08 -24.87
C ALA A 246 -15.91 7.57 -25.10
N ASP A 247 -16.81 6.70 -25.53
CA ASP A 247 -18.18 6.99 -25.95
C ASP A 247 -19.24 6.42 -24.98
N ARG A 248 -18.91 6.32 -23.69
CA ARG A 248 -19.81 5.73 -22.67
C ARG A 248 -21.11 6.54 -22.54
N ALA A 249 -22.25 5.84 -22.61
CA ALA A 249 -23.57 6.41 -22.35
C ALA A 249 -23.70 6.94 -20.91
N ILE A 250 -24.46 8.03 -20.70
CA ILE A 250 -24.47 8.77 -19.43
C ILE A 250 -25.00 7.93 -18.27
N GLU A 251 -26.07 7.19 -18.51
CA GLU A 251 -26.68 6.27 -17.56
C GLU A 251 -25.74 5.14 -17.11
N ASN A 252 -24.69 4.86 -17.88
CA ASN A 252 -23.71 3.81 -17.62
C ASN A 252 -22.40 4.33 -17.01
N LYS A 253 -22.27 5.64 -16.78
CA LYS A 253 -21.11 6.21 -16.06
C LYS A 253 -21.25 5.96 -14.55
N ILE A 254 -20.12 5.70 -13.89
CA ILE A 254 -20.09 5.67 -12.42
C ILE A 254 -20.06 7.11 -11.88
N ILE A 255 -20.62 7.32 -10.69
CA ILE A 255 -20.73 8.62 -10.06
C ILE A 255 -19.82 8.65 -8.84
N VAL A 256 -18.68 9.32 -8.91
CA VAL A 256 -17.66 9.29 -7.83
C VAL A 256 -16.95 10.64 -7.70
N THR A 257 -16.20 10.87 -6.62
CA THR A 257 -15.42 12.12 -6.44
C THR A 257 -13.98 12.06 -6.99
N CYS A 258 -13.27 13.19 -6.95
CA CYS A 258 -11.87 13.36 -7.33
C CYS A 258 -10.93 12.27 -6.77
N ARG A 259 -11.13 11.82 -5.53
CA ARG A 259 -10.35 10.70 -4.92
C ARG A 259 -10.36 9.46 -5.81
N PHE A 260 -11.53 9.07 -6.29
CA PHE A 260 -11.74 7.85 -7.06
C PHE A 260 -11.16 7.96 -8.46
N VAL A 261 -11.27 9.16 -9.06
CA VAL A 261 -10.58 9.48 -10.31
C VAL A 261 -9.06 9.30 -10.13
N SER A 262 -8.49 9.84 -9.05
CA SER A 262 -7.06 9.70 -8.76
C SER A 262 -6.63 8.26 -8.50
N ILE A 263 -7.45 7.47 -7.79
CA ILE A 263 -7.20 6.04 -7.54
C ILE A 263 -7.21 5.26 -8.85
N LEU A 264 -8.20 5.50 -9.72
CA LEU A 264 -8.31 4.81 -10.99
C LEU A 264 -7.12 5.15 -11.91
N MET A 265 -6.76 6.44 -11.98
CA MET A 265 -5.59 6.88 -12.76
C MET A 265 -4.29 6.25 -12.22
N ALA A 266 -4.08 6.26 -10.91
CA ALA A 266 -2.92 5.61 -10.29
C ALA A 266 -2.89 4.10 -10.59
N SER A 267 -4.05 3.42 -10.56
CA SER A 267 -4.17 2.01 -10.89
C SER A 267 -3.75 1.69 -12.34
N ILE A 268 -4.19 2.52 -13.30
CA ILE A 268 -3.81 2.40 -14.71
C ILE A 268 -2.29 2.55 -14.88
N LEU A 269 -1.72 3.62 -14.32
CA LEU A 269 -0.28 3.91 -14.44
C LEU A 269 0.57 2.82 -13.76
N LYS A 270 0.22 2.43 -12.54
CA LYS A 270 0.90 1.33 -11.82
C LYS A 270 0.80 0.02 -12.60
N SER A 271 -0.33 -0.28 -13.23
CA SER A 271 -0.50 -1.49 -14.07
C SER A 271 0.43 -1.50 -15.29
N LYS A 272 0.69 -0.32 -15.86
CA LYS A 272 1.68 -0.09 -16.93
C LYS A 272 3.14 -0.06 -16.45
N GLY A 273 3.39 -0.21 -15.15
CA GLY A 273 4.73 -0.16 -14.56
C GLY A 273 5.27 1.25 -14.32
N ILE A 274 4.43 2.28 -14.44
CA ILE A 274 4.79 3.67 -14.17
C ILE A 274 4.57 3.94 -12.67
N PRO A 275 5.61 4.32 -11.90
CA PRO A 275 5.44 4.71 -10.51
C PRO A 275 4.47 5.89 -10.42
N ALA A 276 3.37 5.71 -9.70
CA ALA A 276 2.36 6.73 -9.52
C ALA A 276 1.85 6.71 -8.08
N ARG A 277 1.46 7.88 -7.58
CA ARG A 277 0.87 8.06 -6.24
C ARG A 277 -0.31 9.01 -6.29
N VAL A 278 -1.27 8.75 -5.42
CA VAL A 278 -2.40 9.63 -5.15
C VAL A 278 -1.96 10.68 -4.13
N ARG A 279 -2.42 11.92 -4.29
CA ARG A 279 -2.14 13.03 -3.36
C ARG A 279 -3.45 13.69 -2.97
N SER A 280 -3.63 13.94 -1.68
CA SER A 280 -4.76 14.71 -1.14
C SER A 280 -4.28 16.11 -0.78
N GLY A 281 -5.13 17.11 -0.94
CA GLY A 281 -4.80 18.49 -0.62
C GLY A 281 -5.94 19.42 -0.97
N ASN A 282 -5.59 20.64 -1.39
CA ASN A 282 -6.56 21.66 -1.76
C ASN A 282 -6.16 22.37 -3.06
N ALA A 283 -7.16 22.76 -3.84
CA ALA A 283 -7.06 23.32 -5.17
C ALA A 283 -7.53 24.79 -5.18
N PRO A 284 -6.61 25.77 -5.30
CA PRO A 284 -6.94 27.20 -5.30
C PRO A 284 -7.44 27.73 -6.65
N TYR A 285 -7.75 26.84 -7.59
CA TYR A 285 -7.99 27.17 -9.00
C TYR A 285 -9.41 26.88 -9.48
N PHE A 286 -10.27 26.29 -8.65
CA PHE A 286 -11.68 26.09 -9.00
C PHE A 286 -12.51 27.34 -8.73
N GLU A 287 -12.31 27.98 -7.58
CA GLU A 287 -12.99 29.22 -7.21
C GLU A 287 -12.02 30.26 -6.66
N LYS A 288 -12.13 31.50 -7.16
CA LYS A 288 -11.23 32.58 -6.77
C LYS A 288 -11.44 32.97 -5.30
N GLY A 289 -10.37 32.91 -4.52
CA GLY A 289 -10.37 33.36 -3.12
C GLY A 289 -10.60 32.26 -2.09
N GLN A 290 -10.67 31.00 -2.52
CA GLN A 290 -10.66 29.82 -1.66
C GLN A 290 -9.84 28.70 -2.28
N SER A 291 -9.54 27.67 -1.49
CA SER A 291 -8.86 26.45 -1.92
C SER A 291 -9.68 25.23 -1.54
N ASP A 292 -10.29 24.60 -2.55
CA ASP A 292 -11.26 23.52 -2.39
C ASP A 292 -10.55 22.17 -2.20
N ASP A 293 -11.07 21.30 -1.33
CA ASP A 293 -10.52 19.98 -1.11
C ASP A 293 -10.46 19.17 -2.40
N HIS A 294 -9.30 18.58 -2.68
CA HIS A 294 -9.09 17.94 -3.97
C HIS A 294 -8.04 16.85 -3.94
N TRP A 295 -8.13 15.95 -4.92
CA TRP A 295 -7.27 14.80 -5.06
C TRP A 295 -6.66 14.80 -6.46
N ILE A 296 -5.34 14.60 -6.50
CA ILE A 296 -4.55 14.64 -7.74
C ILE A 296 -3.60 13.45 -7.78
N ASN A 297 -2.86 13.32 -8.88
CA ASN A 297 -1.82 12.32 -9.04
C ASN A 297 -0.45 12.95 -9.20
N GLN A 298 0.56 12.21 -8.75
CA GLN A 298 1.93 12.39 -9.21
C GLN A 298 2.40 11.09 -9.83
N TYR A 299 3.02 11.16 -11.01
CA TYR A 299 3.66 10.01 -11.65
C TYR A 299 5.12 10.32 -11.96
N TRP A 300 5.96 9.29 -12.00
CA TRP A 300 7.35 9.43 -12.34
C TRP A 300 7.53 9.41 -13.86
N ASP A 301 8.07 10.49 -14.41
CA ASP A 301 8.46 10.56 -15.83
C ASP A 301 9.94 10.21 -15.96
N ASP A 302 10.23 9.01 -16.47
CA ASP A 302 11.60 8.54 -16.68
C ASP A 302 12.38 9.39 -17.69
N LYS A 303 11.71 10.02 -18.67
CA LYS A 303 12.39 10.87 -19.67
C LYS A 303 12.86 12.17 -19.04
N ARG A 304 12.07 12.72 -18.12
CA ARG A 304 12.41 13.96 -17.39
C ARG A 304 13.18 13.70 -16.09
N GLY A 305 13.17 12.46 -15.57
CA GLY A 305 13.81 12.08 -14.31
C GLY A 305 13.19 12.78 -13.10
N GLN A 306 11.88 13.04 -13.13
CA GLN A 306 11.18 13.77 -12.06
C GLN A 306 9.72 13.32 -11.92
N TRP A 307 9.12 13.65 -10.77
CA TRP A 307 7.69 13.53 -10.58
C TRP A 307 6.96 14.64 -11.34
N VAL A 308 5.95 14.25 -12.13
CA VAL A 308 5.03 15.16 -12.83
C VAL A 308 3.69 15.13 -12.09
N MET A 309 3.12 16.31 -11.87
CA MET A 309 1.85 16.46 -11.17
C MET A 309 0.71 16.66 -12.17
N ILE A 310 -0.36 15.89 -11.99
CA ILE A 310 -1.53 15.93 -12.88
C ILE A 310 -2.84 15.94 -12.10
N ASP A 311 -3.79 16.72 -12.59
CA ASP A 311 -5.17 16.76 -12.11
C ASP A 311 -6.12 16.27 -13.21
N VAL A 312 -6.37 14.96 -13.21
CA VAL A 312 -7.29 14.35 -14.18
C VAL A 312 -8.74 14.77 -13.90
N ASP A 313 -9.17 14.88 -12.65
CA ASP A 313 -10.55 15.21 -12.32
C ASP A 313 -10.91 16.65 -12.73
N GLY A 314 -10.03 17.60 -12.40
CA GLY A 314 -10.15 19.00 -12.79
C GLY A 314 -9.86 19.28 -14.25
N SER A 315 -9.30 18.34 -15.02
CA SER A 315 -8.86 18.58 -16.41
C SER A 315 -9.95 19.11 -17.36
N LEU A 316 -11.23 18.85 -17.06
CA LEU A 316 -12.39 19.37 -17.81
C LEU A 316 -13.09 20.54 -17.11
N SER A 317 -12.68 20.87 -15.89
CA SER A 317 -13.29 21.89 -15.03
C SER A 317 -12.42 23.14 -14.86
N LEU A 318 -11.15 23.08 -15.26
CA LEU A 318 -10.19 24.19 -15.15
C LEU A 318 -10.43 25.28 -16.20
N ASN A 319 -10.27 26.53 -15.77
CA ASN A 319 -10.16 27.69 -16.65
C ASN A 319 -8.67 27.87 -17.01
N GLU A 320 -8.39 27.87 -18.32
CA GLU A 320 -7.18 28.01 -19.16
C GLU A 320 -5.81 28.54 -18.63
N ASP A 321 -5.56 28.71 -17.34
CA ASP A 321 -4.35 29.36 -16.81
C ASP A 321 -3.13 28.42 -16.64
N PHE A 322 -3.32 27.10 -16.69
CA PHE A 322 -2.23 26.11 -16.68
C PHE A 322 -2.67 24.76 -17.25
N ASP A 323 -1.69 23.89 -17.56
CA ASP A 323 -1.95 22.54 -18.08
C ASP A 323 -2.20 21.54 -16.94
N PRO A 324 -3.40 20.92 -16.82
CA PRO A 324 -3.69 19.92 -15.81
C PRO A 324 -2.83 18.65 -15.91
N TYR A 325 -2.13 18.44 -17.02
CA TYR A 325 -1.28 17.26 -17.21
C TYR A 325 0.22 17.56 -17.06
N ASP A 326 0.58 18.78 -16.67
CA ASP A 326 1.96 19.20 -16.40
C ASP A 326 1.98 20.36 -15.39
N MET A 327 1.46 20.10 -14.18
CA MET A 327 1.30 21.13 -13.14
C MET A 327 2.60 21.34 -12.36
N THR A 328 2.87 22.60 -12.02
CA THR A 328 3.93 22.98 -11.09
C THR A 328 3.45 22.96 -9.63
N GLU A 329 4.34 22.69 -8.68
CA GLU A 329 3.96 22.52 -7.26
C GLU A 329 3.25 23.74 -6.64
N ASP A 330 3.42 24.95 -7.18
CA ASP A 330 2.75 26.16 -6.72
C ASP A 330 1.26 26.21 -7.07
N LYS A 331 0.78 25.33 -7.95
CA LYS A 331 -0.64 25.27 -8.34
C LYS A 331 -1.52 24.53 -7.35
N PHE A 332 -0.95 23.78 -6.42
CA PHE A 332 -1.70 22.93 -5.50
C PHE A 332 -1.27 23.19 -4.05
N ASP A 333 -2.25 23.36 -3.17
CA ASP A 333 -1.99 23.56 -1.75
C ASP A 333 -1.78 22.20 -1.08
N PHE A 334 -0.51 21.75 -1.08
CA PHE A 334 -0.13 20.54 -0.37
C PHE A 334 -0.36 20.69 1.13
N PRO A 335 -0.99 19.70 1.78
CA PRO A 335 -1.54 19.87 3.11
C PRO A 335 -0.48 20.07 4.19
N ALA A 336 0.71 19.48 4.04
CA ALA A 336 1.81 19.70 4.98
C ALA A 336 2.25 21.17 5.02
N LYS A 337 2.36 21.81 3.85
CA LYS A 337 2.71 23.23 3.75
C LYS A 337 1.55 24.11 4.22
N ALA A 338 0.34 23.84 3.73
CA ALA A 338 -0.88 24.55 4.13
C ALA A 338 -1.05 24.53 5.66
N TRP A 339 -0.84 23.38 6.31
CA TRP A 339 -0.91 23.25 7.76
C TRP A 339 0.08 24.16 8.48
N LEU A 340 1.34 24.22 8.03
CA LEU A 340 2.36 25.08 8.60
C LEU A 340 2.07 26.57 8.37
N ASP A 341 1.59 26.93 7.18
CA ASP A 341 1.29 28.31 6.82
C ASP A 341 0.07 28.83 7.63
N VAL A 342 -0.95 27.99 7.86
CA VAL A 342 -2.07 28.30 8.77
C VAL A 342 -1.59 28.43 10.22
N ARG A 343 -0.76 27.49 10.72
CA ARG A 343 -0.23 27.56 12.11
C ARG A 343 0.64 28.78 12.36
N SER A 344 1.34 29.25 11.34
CA SER A 344 2.21 30.43 11.45
C SER A 344 1.47 31.76 11.22
N GLY A 345 0.17 31.72 10.90
CA GLY A 345 -0.63 32.90 10.62
C GLY A 345 -0.32 33.55 9.27
N LYS A 346 0.34 32.84 8.35
CA LYS A 346 0.59 33.35 6.98
C LYS A 346 -0.65 33.26 6.10
N VAL A 347 -1.51 32.28 6.36
CA VAL A 347 -2.75 32.03 5.63
C VAL A 347 -3.87 31.84 6.65
N GLU A 348 -5.01 32.51 6.43
CA GLU A 348 -6.20 32.32 7.26
C GLU A 348 -6.83 30.96 7.01
N SER A 349 -7.28 30.27 8.05
CA SER A 349 -7.79 28.90 7.92
C SER A 349 -9.09 28.80 7.11
N ASP A 350 -9.93 29.84 7.12
CA ASP A 350 -11.17 29.94 6.35
C ASP A 350 -10.97 29.98 4.82
N TYR A 351 -9.72 30.11 4.37
CA TYR A 351 -9.34 29.98 2.96
C TYR A 351 -9.59 28.56 2.43
N PHE A 352 -9.55 27.54 3.29
CA PHE A 352 -9.70 26.14 2.89
C PHE A 352 -11.15 25.67 3.02
N TYR A 353 -11.69 25.09 1.95
CA TYR A 353 -13.07 24.64 1.84
C TYR A 353 -13.15 23.14 1.50
N ASN A 354 -14.19 22.47 1.98
CA ASN A 354 -14.52 21.11 1.57
C ASN A 354 -15.89 21.06 0.92
N ALA A 355 -16.07 20.22 -0.11
CA ALA A 355 -17.30 20.05 -0.88
C ALA A 355 -18.56 19.71 -0.04
N GLY A 356 -18.39 19.25 1.22
CA GLY A 356 -19.47 19.07 2.19
C GLY A 356 -19.93 20.33 2.91
N GLY A 357 -19.36 21.51 2.61
CA GLY A 357 -19.71 22.79 3.21
C GLY A 357 -18.84 23.22 4.40
N PHE A 358 -17.80 22.46 4.73
CA PHE A 358 -16.90 22.77 5.85
C PHE A 358 -15.80 23.76 5.43
N ARG A 359 -15.35 24.59 6.38
CA ARG A 359 -14.24 25.54 6.24
C ARG A 359 -13.30 25.45 7.44
N GLY A 360 -12.12 26.04 7.31
CA GLY A 360 -11.19 26.22 8.43
C GLY A 360 -10.07 25.18 8.49
N ALA A 361 -9.33 25.19 9.60
CA ALA A 361 -8.11 24.39 9.75
C ALA A 361 -8.42 22.88 9.73
N MET A 362 -9.67 22.50 9.99
CA MET A 362 -10.11 21.11 9.94
C MET A 362 -10.00 20.51 8.54
N VAL A 363 -10.33 21.29 7.49
CA VAL A 363 -10.20 20.83 6.10
C VAL A 363 -8.75 20.47 5.79
N VAL A 364 -7.82 21.32 6.21
CA VAL A 364 -6.38 21.07 6.06
C VAL A 364 -5.93 19.86 6.87
N ALA A 365 -6.48 19.66 8.07
CA ALA A 365 -6.19 18.50 8.93
C ALA A 365 -6.59 17.19 8.25
N TRP A 366 -7.78 17.14 7.65
CA TRP A 366 -8.26 15.98 6.91
C TRP A 366 -7.38 15.70 5.69
N SER A 367 -7.10 16.73 4.88
CA SER A 367 -6.20 16.59 3.73
C SER A 367 -4.82 16.10 4.15
N LEU A 368 -4.27 16.57 5.28
CA LEU A 368 -2.99 16.12 5.81
C LEU A 368 -2.99 14.64 6.19
N PHE A 369 -4.04 14.21 6.88
CA PHE A 369 -4.23 12.80 7.24
C PHE A 369 -4.32 11.92 5.99
N TYR A 370 -5.16 12.28 5.03
CA TYR A 370 -5.34 11.49 3.81
C TYR A 370 -4.09 11.48 2.93
N ASP A 371 -3.36 12.59 2.81
CA ASP A 371 -2.13 12.67 2.02
C ASP A 371 -1.01 11.83 2.63
N PHE A 372 -0.86 11.85 3.96
CA PHE A 372 0.08 10.99 4.66
C PHE A 372 -0.18 9.52 4.36
N HIS A 373 -1.43 9.08 4.50
CA HIS A 373 -1.82 7.70 4.23
C HIS A 373 -1.66 7.33 2.74
N SER A 374 -2.00 8.24 1.82
CA SER A 374 -1.80 8.04 0.37
C SER A 374 -0.31 7.90 0.00
N LEU A 375 0.58 8.64 0.66
CA LEU A 375 2.04 8.49 0.48
C LEU A 375 2.58 7.14 0.96
N MET A 376 1.85 6.47 1.87
CA MET A 376 2.15 5.12 2.34
C MET A 376 1.47 4.02 1.50
N ASN A 377 0.85 4.38 0.36
CA ASN A 377 -0.04 3.54 -0.47
C ASN A 377 -1.26 2.98 0.30
N ASP A 378 -1.66 3.64 1.38
CA ASP A 378 -2.88 3.34 2.12
C ASP A 378 -3.95 4.38 1.77
N GLU A 379 -4.59 4.26 0.61
CA GLU A 379 -5.60 5.25 0.20
C GLU A 379 -6.93 5.03 0.96
N ASN A 380 -6.99 5.49 2.20
CA ASN A 380 -8.14 5.42 3.08
C ASN A 380 -9.42 6.03 2.48
N ILE A 381 -10.59 5.49 2.87
CA ILE A 381 -11.90 6.06 2.53
C ILE A 381 -12.24 7.22 3.47
N TYR A 382 -13.15 8.10 3.05
CA TYR A 382 -13.51 9.31 3.81
C TYR A 382 -14.07 9.06 5.22
N LEU A 383 -14.44 7.81 5.54
CA LEU A 383 -14.92 7.39 6.87
C LEU A 383 -13.78 7.08 7.87
N HIS A 384 -12.56 6.88 7.39
CA HIS A 384 -11.40 6.56 8.21
C HIS A 384 -10.72 7.85 8.73
N LEU A 385 -11.46 8.67 9.46
CA LEU A 385 -10.91 9.86 10.10
C LEU A 385 -10.36 9.55 11.50
N PRO A 386 -9.28 10.22 11.93
CA PRO A 386 -8.87 10.18 13.33
C PRO A 386 -10.01 10.71 14.21
N GLN A 387 -10.04 10.28 15.49
CA GLN A 387 -11.12 10.60 16.43
C GLN A 387 -11.44 12.10 16.49
N LEU A 388 -10.41 12.94 16.48
CA LEU A 388 -10.51 14.39 16.45
C LEU A 388 -11.28 14.92 15.21
N GLY A 389 -11.10 14.28 14.06
CA GLY A 389 -11.83 14.59 12.83
C GLY A 389 -13.31 14.17 12.90
N ARG A 390 -13.61 13.03 13.54
CA ARG A 390 -15.00 12.55 13.73
C ARG A 390 -15.81 13.40 14.70
N GLU A 391 -15.18 13.84 15.80
CA GLU A 391 -15.83 14.65 16.83
C GLU A 391 -16.28 16.01 16.28
N ALA A 392 -15.49 16.65 15.41
CA ALA A 392 -15.88 17.92 14.80
C ALA A 392 -17.06 17.81 13.82
N ILE A 393 -17.19 16.71 13.08
CA ILE A 393 -18.35 16.46 12.20
C ILE A 393 -19.63 16.37 13.03
N SER A 394 -19.56 15.77 14.22
CA SER A 394 -20.71 15.60 15.12
C SER A 394 -21.11 16.88 15.89
N HIS A 395 -20.21 17.86 16.01
CA HIS A 395 -20.41 19.09 16.78
C HIS A 395 -19.81 20.31 16.05
N PRO A 396 -20.44 20.81 14.97
CA PRO A 396 -19.91 21.89 14.13
C PRO A 396 -19.73 23.23 14.89
N CYS A 397 -20.29 23.38 16.10
CA CYS A 397 -20.21 24.60 16.89
C CYS A 397 -19.03 24.66 17.89
N ASN A 398 -18.14 23.66 17.96
CA ASN A 398 -17.04 23.69 18.93
C ASN A 398 -15.66 23.79 18.27
N ASN A 399 -15.14 25.01 18.25
CA ASN A 399 -13.78 25.37 18.68
C ASN A 399 -12.57 24.66 18.04
N PHE A 400 -12.67 23.99 16.89
CA PHE A 400 -11.48 23.35 16.28
C PHE A 400 -10.39 24.38 15.97
N ASP A 401 -10.72 25.51 15.34
CA ASP A 401 -9.74 26.57 15.07
C ASP A 401 -9.18 27.20 16.37
N THR A 402 -10.00 27.36 17.41
CA THR A 402 -9.51 27.87 18.70
C THR A 402 -8.61 26.85 19.42
N TRP A 403 -8.93 25.55 19.38
CA TRP A 403 -8.09 24.47 19.91
C TRP A 403 -6.79 24.38 19.11
N PHE A 404 -6.87 24.52 17.79
CA PHE A 404 -5.74 24.52 16.87
C PHE A 404 -4.76 25.66 17.17
N GLN A 405 -5.27 26.87 17.45
CA GLN A 405 -4.43 28.03 17.83
C GLN A 405 -3.72 27.85 19.19
N HIS A 406 -4.27 27.09 20.12
CA HIS A 406 -3.78 26.99 21.51
C HIS A 406 -3.09 25.66 21.84
N SER A 407 -3.03 24.70 20.91
CA SER A 407 -2.46 23.38 21.14
C SER A 407 -1.05 23.21 20.56
N ASN A 408 -0.12 22.79 21.43
CA ASN A 408 1.25 22.40 21.06
C ASN A 408 1.37 20.93 20.61
N ALA A 409 0.25 20.20 20.51
CA ALA A 409 0.26 18.77 20.26
C ALA A 409 0.27 18.47 18.75
N ILE A 410 1.31 17.76 18.29
CA ILE A 410 1.28 16.98 17.06
C ILE A 410 0.50 15.71 17.41
N LEU A 411 -0.82 15.72 17.22
CA LEU A 411 -1.71 14.60 17.58
C LEU A 411 -1.97 13.61 16.42
N PHE A 412 -1.17 13.69 15.35
CA PHE A 412 -1.37 12.92 14.11
C PHE A 412 -0.33 11.78 13.89
N LEU A 413 0.31 11.29 14.95
CA LEU A 413 1.17 10.09 14.87
C LEU A 413 0.54 8.91 15.62
#